data_AF-A0A5D2W690-F1
#
_entry.id   AF-A0A5D2W690-F1
#
_cell.length_a   1.000
_cell.length_b   1.000
_cell.length_c   1.000
_cell.angle_alpha   90.00
_cell.angle_beta   90.00
_cell.angle_gamma   90.00
#
_symmetry.space_group_name_H-M   'P 1'
#
loop_
_entity.id
_entity.type
_entity.pdbx_description
1 polymer ?
#
loop_
_entity_poly.entity_id
_entity_poly.type
_entity_poly.pdbx_seq_one_letter_code
_entity_poly.pdbx_strand_id
1 'polypeptide(L)'
;MAKEINVTKKALITGLIKPSRMAFTVSGKLKPEDAIQATLSSLPNEVVDTVGVTALPSEDSVSERRRKLEYLEMQEELIKEEEEKEEEELARMKESKARKEDVALKEMNVPTAREAQEHAIVRALEKRDQLCQISCALAVLALASFVLNMHSVSREREEFLGLVNKEIELYNSMVDKKGTDGEKDAIKAYRVAREETDHSGEVSDSDEVSSVLIEKVDAMLQNLEKEIDDVDAKIGDRWRVPDRDHDGKVTPEEVATTTQYLKDTLGKEGVQDDDNLLIQPWL
;
A
#
# COMPACT_ATOMS: atom_id res chain seq x y z
N MET A 1 0.45 -36.69 -5.47
CA MET A 1 -0.33 -36.63 -4.20
C MET A 1 -1.84 -36.80 -4.35
N ALA A 2 -2.46 -36.60 -5.53
CA ALA A 2 -3.91 -36.83 -5.71
C ALA A 2 -4.34 -38.31 -5.87
N LYS A 3 -3.39 -39.24 -6.11
CA LYS A 3 -3.69 -40.68 -6.28
C LYS A 3 -3.77 -41.46 -4.97
N GLU A 4 -3.10 -41.04 -3.90
CA GLU A 4 -3.10 -41.75 -2.60
C GLU A 4 -4.37 -41.49 -1.78
N ILE A 5 -4.97 -40.30 -1.89
CA ILE A 5 -6.17 -39.93 -1.11
C ILE A 5 -7.41 -40.69 -1.60
N ASN A 6 -7.43 -41.12 -2.87
CA ASN A 6 -8.55 -41.87 -3.43
C ASN A 6 -8.51 -43.35 -3.04
N VAL A 7 -7.31 -43.90 -2.80
CA VAL A 7 -7.12 -45.29 -2.34
C VAL A 7 -7.57 -45.45 -0.88
N THR A 8 -7.29 -44.46 -0.03
CA THR A 8 -7.73 -44.49 1.38
C THR A 8 -9.24 -44.27 1.54
N LYS A 9 -9.87 -43.43 0.71
CA LYS A 9 -11.34 -43.30 0.70
C LYS A 9 -12.04 -44.56 0.16
N LYS A 10 -11.48 -45.20 -0.88
CA LYS A 10 -11.99 -46.50 -1.35
C LYS A 10 -11.84 -47.59 -0.28
N ALA A 11 -10.74 -47.62 0.45
CA ALA A 11 -10.53 -48.59 1.54
C ALA A 11 -11.51 -48.38 2.71
N LEU A 12 -11.84 -47.12 3.05
CA LEU A 12 -12.75 -46.81 4.16
C LEU A 12 -14.21 -47.13 3.82
N ILE A 13 -14.62 -46.94 2.56
CA ILE A 13 -15.97 -47.32 2.08
C ILE A 13 -16.09 -48.84 1.90
N THR A 14 -15.01 -49.52 1.46
CA THR A 14 -14.99 -50.99 1.35
C THR A 14 -14.91 -51.69 2.71
N GLY A 15 -14.42 -51.01 3.75
CA GLY A 15 -14.39 -51.53 5.13
C GLY A 15 -15.73 -51.48 5.85
N LEU A 16 -16.68 -50.64 5.41
CA LEU A 16 -17.98 -50.45 6.05
C LEU A 16 -19.07 -51.39 5.51
N ILE A 17 -18.85 -51.99 4.33
CA ILE A 17 -19.75 -53.01 3.78
C ILE A 17 -19.11 -54.37 4.03
N LYS A 18 -19.14 -54.83 5.29
CA LYS A 18 -19.08 -56.28 5.55
C LYS A 18 -20.45 -56.84 5.15
N PRO A 19 -20.56 -57.67 4.10
CA PRO A 19 -21.71 -58.55 4.01
C PRO A 19 -21.57 -59.52 5.18
N SER A 20 -22.30 -59.25 6.27
CA SER A 20 -22.54 -60.24 7.31
C SER A 20 -23.29 -61.39 6.66
N ARG A 21 -22.54 -62.36 6.11
CA ARG A 21 -23.06 -63.70 5.85
C ARG A 21 -23.36 -64.28 7.23
N MET A 22 -24.60 -64.15 7.70
CA MET A 22 -25.09 -64.99 8.79
C MET A 22 -25.13 -66.42 8.27
N ALA A 23 -24.05 -67.17 8.50
CA ALA A 23 -24.07 -68.62 8.41
C ALA A 23 -24.90 -69.13 9.60
N PHE A 24 -26.06 -69.70 9.32
CA PHE A 24 -26.94 -70.29 10.32
C PHE A 24 -26.41 -71.68 10.68
N THR A 25 -25.49 -71.76 11.65
CA THR A 25 -25.15 -73.01 12.32
C THR A 25 -25.91 -73.07 13.64
N VAL A 26 -27.09 -73.71 13.64
CA VAL A 26 -27.79 -74.08 14.87
C VAL A 26 -27.03 -75.23 15.52
N SER A 27 -26.20 -74.89 16.49
CA SER A 27 -25.59 -75.82 17.42
C SER A 27 -26.21 -75.60 18.79
N GLY A 28 -27.26 -76.37 19.10
CA GLY A 28 -27.90 -76.36 20.41
C GLY A 28 -29.32 -76.89 20.32
N LYS A 29 -29.69 -77.78 21.24
CA LYS A 29 -31.00 -78.47 21.30
C LYS A 29 -32.13 -77.48 21.63
N LEU A 30 -32.53 -76.64 20.68
CA LEU A 30 -33.75 -75.83 20.72
C LEU A 30 -34.72 -76.41 19.70
N LYS A 31 -36.00 -76.53 20.09
CA LYS A 31 -37.03 -76.98 19.14
C LYS A 31 -37.08 -75.97 17.99
N PRO A 32 -37.17 -76.42 16.73
CA PRO A 32 -37.20 -75.52 15.58
C PRO A 32 -38.38 -74.54 15.66
N GLU A 33 -39.47 -74.97 16.30
CA GLU A 33 -40.67 -74.17 16.58
C GLU A 33 -40.35 -72.89 17.38
N ASP A 34 -39.57 -73.00 18.46
CA ASP A 34 -39.24 -71.87 19.34
C ASP A 34 -38.25 -70.90 18.67
N ALA A 35 -37.35 -71.42 17.83
CA ALA A 35 -36.41 -70.59 17.06
C ALA A 35 -37.14 -69.80 15.96
N ILE A 36 -38.10 -70.43 15.27
CA ILE A 36 -38.93 -69.76 14.26
C ILE A 36 -39.81 -68.70 14.94
N GLN A 37 -40.43 -69.00 16.09
CA GLN A 37 -41.23 -68.05 16.85
C GLN A 37 -40.42 -66.84 17.32
N ALA A 38 -39.19 -67.05 17.80
CA ALA A 38 -38.29 -65.97 18.19
C ALA A 38 -37.92 -65.07 17.00
N THR A 39 -37.65 -65.66 15.82
CA THR A 39 -37.35 -64.87 14.61
C THR A 39 -38.56 -64.08 14.10
N LEU A 40 -39.76 -64.65 14.16
CA LEU A 40 -40.99 -63.95 13.76
C LEU A 40 -41.36 -62.85 14.76
N SER A 41 -41.04 -63.01 16.04
CA SER A 41 -41.26 -61.99 17.08
C SER A 41 -40.30 -60.81 17.03
N SER A 42 -39.17 -60.95 16.33
CA SER A 42 -38.18 -59.87 16.12
C SER A 42 -38.56 -58.93 14.96
N LEU A 43 -39.57 -59.28 14.17
CA LEU A 43 -40.08 -58.47 13.07
C LEU A 43 -41.21 -57.59 13.59
N PRO A 44 -41.32 -56.31 13.15
CA PRO A 44 -42.43 -55.45 13.54
C PRO A 44 -43.76 -56.12 13.17
N ASN A 45 -44.76 -56.10 14.07
CA ASN A 45 -46.08 -56.69 13.82
C ASN A 45 -46.69 -56.26 12.48
N GLU A 46 -46.48 -55.01 12.08
CA GLU A 46 -46.92 -54.45 10.80
C GLU A 46 -46.34 -55.19 9.57
N VAL A 47 -45.09 -55.65 9.63
CA VAL A 47 -44.43 -56.41 8.55
C VAL A 47 -44.88 -57.87 8.54
N VAL A 48 -45.16 -58.46 9.71
CA VAL A 48 -45.64 -59.84 9.83
C VAL A 48 -47.09 -59.97 9.37
N ASP A 49 -47.94 -59.02 9.73
CA ASP A 49 -49.35 -58.97 9.35
C ASP A 49 -49.54 -58.73 7.85
N THR A 50 -48.71 -57.86 7.23
CA THR A 50 -48.79 -57.57 5.79
C THR A 50 -48.38 -58.75 4.90
N VAL A 51 -47.38 -59.54 5.31
CA VAL A 51 -46.96 -60.76 4.59
C VAL A 51 -47.98 -61.88 4.75
N GLY A 52 -48.59 -62.04 5.93
CA GLY A 52 -49.68 -63.02 6.15
C GLY A 52 -50.94 -62.70 5.35
N VAL A 53 -51.23 -61.42 5.16
CA VAL A 53 -52.41 -60.94 4.44
C VAL A 53 -52.23 -61.01 2.91
N THR A 54 -50.99 -60.93 2.40
CA THR A 54 -50.67 -61.05 0.96
C THR A 54 -50.43 -62.49 0.48
N ALA A 55 -50.19 -63.44 1.38
CA ALA A 55 -49.90 -64.84 1.04
C ALA A 55 -51.12 -65.78 0.98
N LEU A 56 -52.35 -65.28 1.16
CA LEU A 56 -53.55 -66.10 0.99
C LEU A 56 -53.79 -66.37 -0.51
N PRO A 57 -53.73 -67.62 -0.99
CA PRO A 57 -53.96 -67.94 -2.40
C PRO A 57 -55.44 -67.70 -2.71
N SER A 58 -55.72 -66.77 -3.62
CA SER A 58 -57.05 -66.54 -4.18
C SER A 58 -57.09 -67.06 -5.61
N GLU A 59 -58.16 -67.74 -6.02
CA GLU A 59 -58.24 -68.41 -7.32
C GLU A 59 -58.18 -67.47 -8.55
N ASP A 60 -58.23 -66.15 -8.36
CA ASP A 60 -58.24 -65.15 -9.43
C ASP A 60 -56.91 -64.39 -9.56
N SER A 61 -56.05 -64.89 -10.46
CA SER A 61 -54.71 -64.33 -10.75
C SER A 61 -54.66 -62.84 -11.12
N VAL A 62 -55.77 -62.29 -11.61
CA VAL A 62 -55.90 -60.86 -11.95
C VAL A 62 -56.01 -60.01 -10.69
N SER A 63 -56.71 -60.51 -9.68
CA SER A 63 -56.92 -59.82 -8.40
C SER A 63 -55.62 -59.78 -7.58
N GLU A 64 -54.80 -60.84 -7.60
CA GLU A 64 -53.49 -60.85 -6.96
C GLU A 64 -52.51 -59.85 -7.61
N ARG A 65 -52.50 -59.74 -8.94
CA ARG A 65 -51.68 -58.75 -9.66
C ARG A 65 -52.10 -57.32 -9.34
N ARG A 66 -53.40 -57.03 -9.23
CA ARG A 66 -53.89 -55.69 -8.85
C ARG A 66 -53.44 -55.32 -7.44
N ARG A 67 -53.58 -56.24 -6.48
CA ARG A 67 -53.14 -56.04 -5.10
C ARG A 67 -51.62 -55.83 -4.98
N LYS A 68 -50.84 -56.54 -5.81
CA LYS A 68 -49.39 -56.35 -5.87
C LYS A 68 -49.00 -55.00 -6.49
N LEU A 69 -49.76 -54.55 -7.50
CA LEU A 69 -49.56 -53.24 -8.11
C LEU A 69 -49.84 -52.13 -7.09
N GLU A 70 -50.94 -52.24 -6.34
CA GLU A 70 -51.31 -51.30 -5.27
C GLU A 70 -50.27 -51.27 -4.13
N TYR A 71 -49.71 -52.42 -3.77
CA TYR A 71 -48.62 -52.48 -2.78
C TYR A 71 -47.34 -51.78 -3.27
N LEU A 72 -46.98 -51.97 -4.55
CA LEU A 72 -45.82 -51.29 -5.14
C LEU A 72 -46.05 -49.78 -5.28
N GLU A 73 -47.26 -49.37 -5.66
CA GLU A 73 -47.67 -47.97 -5.72
C GLU A 73 -47.56 -47.30 -4.34
N MET A 74 -48.02 -47.95 -3.28
CA MET A 74 -47.88 -47.48 -1.91
C MET A 74 -46.40 -47.40 -1.46
N GLN A 75 -45.56 -48.35 -1.87
CA GLN A 75 -44.11 -48.28 -1.58
C GLN A 75 -43.42 -47.14 -2.33
N GLU A 76 -43.81 -46.89 -3.57
CA GLU A 76 -43.23 -45.83 -4.40
C GLU A 76 -43.65 -44.44 -3.89
N GLU A 77 -44.87 -44.28 -3.37
CA GLU A 77 -45.28 -43.07 -2.64
C GLU A 77 -44.44 -42.85 -1.38
N LEU A 78 -44.21 -43.89 -0.56
CA LEU A 78 -43.42 -43.77 0.67
C LEU A 78 -41.96 -43.40 0.38
N ILE A 79 -41.35 -43.99 -0.66
CA ILE A 79 -39.98 -43.67 -1.08
C ILE A 79 -39.91 -42.22 -1.56
N LYS A 80 -40.87 -41.80 -2.37
CA LYS A 80 -40.93 -40.44 -2.90
C LYS A 80 -41.11 -39.39 -1.80
N GLU A 81 -41.94 -39.67 -0.80
CA GLU A 81 -42.15 -38.79 0.36
C GLU A 81 -40.87 -38.68 1.22
N GLU A 82 -40.10 -39.76 1.37
CA GLU A 82 -38.83 -39.75 2.09
C GLU A 82 -37.75 -38.96 1.33
N GLU A 83 -37.66 -39.14 0.01
CA GLU A 83 -36.71 -38.41 -0.87
C GLU A 83 -36.99 -36.90 -0.89
N GLU A 84 -38.26 -36.50 -0.96
CA GLU A 84 -38.66 -35.08 -0.92
C GLU A 84 -38.30 -34.42 0.43
N LYS A 85 -38.50 -35.13 1.55
CA LYS A 85 -38.07 -34.65 2.89
C LYS A 85 -36.56 -34.53 3.01
N GLU A 86 -35.80 -35.46 2.44
CA GLU A 86 -34.34 -35.41 2.46
C GLU A 86 -33.80 -34.25 1.60
N GLU A 87 -34.40 -33.98 0.45
CA GLU A 87 -34.06 -32.84 -0.41
C GLU A 87 -34.36 -31.49 0.27
N GLU A 88 -35.51 -31.37 0.94
CA GLU A 88 -35.89 -30.18 1.71
C GLU A 88 -34.91 -29.90 2.87
N GLU A 89 -34.52 -30.94 3.63
CA GLU A 89 -33.54 -30.81 4.71
C GLU A 89 -32.15 -30.43 4.17
N LEU A 90 -31.72 -31.01 3.03
CA LEU A 90 -30.48 -30.63 2.36
C LEU A 90 -30.49 -29.18 1.87
N ALA A 91 -31.63 -28.69 1.38
CA ALA A 91 -31.80 -27.29 0.98
C ALA A 91 -31.70 -26.35 2.18
N ARG A 92 -32.38 -26.66 3.29
CA ARG A 92 -32.29 -25.89 4.55
C ARG A 92 -30.87 -25.88 5.14
N MET A 93 -30.15 -27.00 5.05
CA MET A 93 -28.75 -27.07 5.47
C MET A 93 -27.83 -26.22 4.60
N LYS A 94 -28.03 -26.19 3.28
CA LYS A 94 -27.25 -25.35 2.36
C LYS A 94 -27.51 -23.85 2.59
N GLU A 95 -28.77 -23.45 2.74
CA GLU A 95 -29.15 -22.05 2.98
C GLU A 95 -28.60 -21.55 4.33
N SER A 96 -28.71 -22.35 5.39
CA SER A 96 -28.19 -21.98 6.72
C SER A 96 -26.66 -21.90 6.75
N LYS A 97 -25.96 -22.71 5.95
CA LYS A 97 -24.50 -22.63 5.79
C LYS A 97 -24.09 -21.37 5.03
N ALA A 98 -24.78 -21.03 3.95
CA ALA A 98 -24.54 -19.80 3.20
C ALA A 98 -24.78 -18.53 4.04
N ARG A 99 -25.88 -18.50 4.82
CA ARG A 99 -26.14 -17.38 5.76
C ARG A 99 -25.05 -17.21 6.82
N LYS A 100 -24.50 -18.31 7.36
CA LYS A 100 -23.44 -18.26 8.38
C LYS A 100 -22.11 -17.77 7.81
N GLU A 101 -21.78 -18.19 6.59
CA GLU A 101 -20.57 -17.75 5.89
C GLU A 101 -20.60 -16.25 5.57
N ASP A 102 -21.75 -15.74 5.12
CA ASP A 102 -21.96 -14.30 4.89
C ASP A 102 -21.86 -13.47 6.18
N VAL A 103 -22.36 -13.97 7.31
CA VAL A 103 -22.26 -13.28 8.61
C VAL A 103 -20.80 -13.24 9.09
N ALA A 104 -20.06 -14.35 8.99
CA ALA A 104 -18.65 -14.40 9.40
C ALA A 104 -17.75 -13.49 8.55
N LEU A 105 -17.95 -13.46 7.23
CA LEU A 105 -17.23 -12.57 6.33
C LEU A 105 -17.56 -11.09 6.60
N LYS A 106 -18.83 -10.79 6.90
CA LYS A 106 -19.26 -9.44 7.24
C LYS A 106 -18.69 -8.98 8.60
N GLU A 107 -18.61 -9.87 9.58
CA GLU A 107 -18.01 -9.57 10.89
C GLU A 107 -16.49 -9.38 10.84
N MET A 108 -15.75 -9.99 9.90
CA MET A 108 -14.32 -9.69 9.70
C MET A 108 -14.05 -8.43 8.87
N ASN A 109 -14.90 -8.11 7.90
CA ASN A 109 -14.68 -6.95 7.03
C ASN A 109 -14.97 -5.61 7.71
N VAL A 110 -15.91 -5.55 8.65
CA VAL A 110 -16.24 -4.34 9.41
C VAL A 110 -15.08 -3.82 10.28
N PRO A 111 -14.39 -4.63 11.11
CA PRO A 111 -13.23 -4.18 11.87
C PRO A 111 -12.06 -3.79 10.95
N THR A 112 -11.81 -4.54 9.87
CA THR A 112 -10.76 -4.23 8.89
C THR A 112 -10.99 -2.88 8.19
N ALA A 113 -12.25 -2.58 7.82
CA ALA A 113 -12.60 -1.30 7.20
C ALA A 113 -12.51 -0.13 8.20
N ARG A 114 -12.89 -0.36 9.46
CA ARG A 114 -12.80 0.63 10.53
C ARG A 114 -11.36 0.95 10.91
N GLU A 115 -10.49 -0.06 11.01
CA GLU A 115 -9.04 0.13 11.22
C GLU A 115 -8.41 0.92 10.07
N ALA A 116 -8.76 0.58 8.82
CA ALA A 116 -8.26 1.31 7.65
C ALA A 116 -8.69 2.80 7.68
N GLN A 117 -9.91 3.09 8.14
CA GLN A 117 -10.41 4.45 8.32
C GLN A 117 -9.69 5.18 9.46
N GLU A 118 -9.49 4.52 10.61
CA GLU A 118 -8.78 5.09 11.75
C GLU A 118 -7.31 5.40 11.39
N HIS A 119 -6.63 4.50 10.66
CA HIS A 119 -5.30 4.75 10.12
C HIS A 119 -5.28 5.93 9.12
N ALA A 120 -6.31 6.10 8.30
CA ALA A 120 -6.42 7.24 7.40
C ALA A 120 -6.59 8.56 8.19
N ILE A 121 -7.35 8.55 9.29
CA ILE A 121 -7.52 9.71 10.18
C ILE A 121 -6.21 10.06 10.88
N VAL A 122 -5.47 9.08 11.41
CA VAL A 122 -4.18 9.31 12.06
C VAL A 122 -3.17 9.91 11.08
N ARG A 123 -3.05 9.36 9.86
CA ARG A 123 -2.17 9.93 8.82
C ARG A 123 -2.59 11.34 8.40
N ALA A 124 -3.89 11.64 8.38
CA ALA A 124 -4.37 12.99 8.06
C ALA A 124 -4.07 14.00 9.18
N LEU A 125 -4.16 13.58 10.45
CA LEU A 125 -3.76 14.39 11.61
C LEU A 125 -2.26 14.66 11.61
N GLU A 126 -1.43 13.64 11.39
CA GLU A 126 0.03 13.79 11.33
C GLU A 126 0.47 14.77 10.23
N LYS A 127 -0.15 14.72 9.05
CA LYS A 127 0.07 15.71 7.98
C LYS A 127 -0.32 17.13 8.42
N ARG A 128 -1.40 17.28 9.18
CA ARG A 128 -1.83 18.57 9.72
C ARG A 128 -0.81 19.12 10.71
N ASP A 129 -0.28 18.26 11.58
CA ASP A 129 0.75 18.65 12.55
C ASP A 129 2.06 19.05 11.86
N GLN A 130 2.47 18.32 10.82
CA GLN A 130 3.62 18.70 9.98
C GLN A 130 3.42 20.08 9.33
N LEU A 131 2.24 20.35 8.76
CA LEU A 131 1.92 21.66 8.19
C LEU A 131 1.92 22.76 9.26
N CYS A 132 1.43 22.47 10.46
CA CYS A 132 1.48 23.39 11.59
C CYS A 132 2.93 23.73 11.97
N GLN A 133 3.81 22.72 12.09
CA GLN A 133 5.24 22.93 12.36
C GLN A 133 5.92 23.76 11.28
N ILE A 134 5.65 23.48 9.99
CA ILE A 134 6.18 24.26 8.87
C ILE A 134 5.68 25.72 8.95
N SER A 135 4.39 25.92 9.25
CA SER A 135 3.83 27.27 9.38
C SER A 135 4.45 28.04 10.55
N CYS A 136 4.72 27.38 11.67
CA CYS A 136 5.42 27.97 12.82
C CYS A 136 6.87 28.31 12.48
N ALA A 137 7.60 27.41 11.81
CA ALA A 137 8.97 27.66 11.37
C ALA A 137 9.05 28.85 10.40
N LEU A 138 8.10 28.94 9.46
CA LEU A 138 8.01 30.06 8.53
C LEU A 138 7.70 31.38 9.24
N ALA A 139 6.79 31.39 10.20
CA ALA A 139 6.48 32.57 11.01
C ALA A 139 7.70 33.05 11.82
N VAL A 140 8.47 32.12 12.41
CA VAL A 140 9.71 32.44 13.13
C VAL A 140 10.77 33.03 12.18
N LEU A 141 10.96 32.44 11.01
CA LEU A 141 11.90 32.97 9.99
C LEU A 141 11.48 34.34 9.47
N ALA A 142 10.19 34.56 9.23
CA ALA A 142 9.66 35.86 8.81
C ALA A 142 9.88 36.93 9.89
N LEU A 143 9.64 36.60 11.16
CA LEU A 143 9.93 37.50 12.29
C LEU A 143 11.43 37.76 12.43
N ALA A 144 12.28 36.74 12.29
CA ALA A 144 13.73 36.91 12.34
C ALA A 144 14.21 37.82 11.20
N SER A 145 13.72 37.62 9.97
CA SER A 145 14.03 38.50 8.84
C SER A 145 13.52 39.93 9.08
N PHE A 146 12.30 40.10 9.60
CA PHE A 146 11.77 41.43 9.94
C PHE A 146 12.63 42.13 11.00
N VAL A 147 12.99 41.44 12.09
CA VAL A 147 13.83 41.99 13.16
C VAL A 147 15.23 42.30 12.65
N LEU A 148 15.85 41.41 11.88
CA LEU A 148 17.18 41.63 11.29
C LEU A 148 17.18 42.83 10.34
N ASN A 149 16.15 42.94 9.47
CA ASN A 149 16.01 44.07 8.57
C ASN A 149 15.76 45.38 9.34
N MET A 150 14.88 45.39 10.33
CA MET A 150 14.65 46.58 11.16
C MET A 150 15.90 46.98 11.94
N HIS A 151 16.68 46.02 12.44
CA HIS A 151 17.91 46.30 13.18
C HIS A 151 19.01 46.83 12.26
N SER A 152 19.19 46.24 11.08
CA SER A 152 20.16 46.71 10.07
C SER A 152 19.81 48.12 9.57
N VAL A 153 18.55 48.34 9.20
CA VAL A 153 18.08 49.65 8.73
C VAL A 153 18.15 50.70 9.85
N SER A 154 17.84 50.33 11.10
CA SER A 154 17.99 51.23 12.24
C SER A 154 19.45 51.60 12.48
N ARG A 155 20.36 50.63 12.41
CA ARG A 155 21.80 50.86 12.59
C ARG A 155 22.38 51.77 11.50
N GLU A 156 22.06 51.51 10.24
CA GLU A 156 22.48 52.36 9.11
C GLU A 156 21.95 53.79 9.26
N ARG A 157 20.68 53.95 9.69
CA ARG A 157 20.09 55.26 9.94
C ARG A 157 20.76 55.99 11.10
N GLU A 158 21.11 55.27 12.17
CA GLU A 158 21.83 55.84 13.31
C GLU A 158 23.24 56.29 12.92
N GLU A 159 23.97 55.48 12.15
CA GLU A 159 25.28 55.82 11.61
C GLU A 159 25.20 57.04 10.68
N PHE A 160 24.21 57.08 9.78
CA PHE A 160 23.96 58.23 8.91
C PHE A 160 23.64 59.50 9.70
N LEU A 161 22.76 59.43 10.70
CA LEU A 161 22.44 60.57 11.56
C LEU A 161 23.67 61.05 12.35
N GLY A 162 24.51 60.12 12.81
CA GLY A 162 25.79 60.44 13.44
C GLY A 162 26.72 61.22 12.51
N LEU A 163 26.83 60.82 11.24
CA LEU A 163 27.60 61.55 10.23
C LEU A 163 26.99 62.93 9.95
N VAL A 164 25.67 63.02 9.78
CA VAL A 164 24.96 64.29 9.54
C VAL A 164 25.17 65.25 10.71
N ASN A 165 25.06 64.78 11.95
CA ASN A 165 25.28 65.62 13.12
C ASN A 165 26.73 66.12 13.20
N LYS A 166 27.72 65.25 12.92
CA LYS A 166 29.13 65.66 12.84
C LYS A 166 29.36 66.73 11.76
N GLU A 167 28.76 66.57 10.59
CA GLU A 167 28.84 67.57 9.51
C GLU A 167 28.18 68.90 9.90
N ILE A 168 27.03 68.85 10.58
CA ILE A 168 26.35 70.05 11.10
C ILE A 168 27.21 70.76 12.15
N GLU A 169 27.82 70.03 13.08
CA GLU A 169 28.71 70.58 14.10
C GLU A 169 29.94 71.26 13.48
N LEU A 170 30.56 70.60 12.51
CA LEU A 170 31.69 71.13 11.75
C LEU A 170 31.32 72.40 10.98
N TYR A 171 30.16 72.42 10.31
CA TYR A 171 29.65 73.58 9.60
C TYR A 171 29.34 74.74 10.57
N ASN A 172 28.67 74.47 11.69
CA ASN A 172 28.39 75.47 12.72
C ASN A 172 29.67 76.08 13.28
N SER A 173 30.70 75.26 13.55
CA SER A 173 32.00 75.75 14.03
C SER A 173 32.69 76.68 13.03
N MET A 174 32.61 76.38 11.74
CA MET A 174 33.14 77.22 10.66
C MET A 174 32.35 78.54 10.55
N VAL A 175 31.02 78.48 10.62
CA VAL A 175 30.14 79.65 10.53
C VAL A 175 30.29 80.57 11.75
N ASP A 176 30.36 80.02 12.95
CA ASP A 176 30.53 80.79 14.20
C ASP A 176 31.84 81.57 14.23
N LYS A 177 32.89 81.03 13.61
CA LYS A 177 34.22 81.67 13.52
C LYS A 177 34.39 82.55 12.29
N LYS A 178 33.41 82.64 11.42
CA LYS A 178 33.45 83.45 10.19
C LYS A 178 33.59 84.94 10.52
N GLY A 179 34.57 85.62 9.93
CA GLY A 179 34.88 87.04 10.18
C GLY A 179 35.71 87.31 11.43
N THR A 180 36.14 86.26 12.15
CA THR A 180 37.09 86.36 13.27
C THR A 180 38.47 85.81 12.88
N ASP A 181 39.51 86.14 13.64
CA ASP A 181 40.89 85.72 13.36
C ASP A 181 41.05 84.18 13.25
N GLY A 182 40.14 83.41 13.87
CA GLY A 182 40.10 81.94 13.82
C GLY A 182 39.39 81.32 12.61
N GLU A 183 38.92 82.11 11.64
CA GLU A 183 38.20 81.60 10.45
C GLU A 183 39.08 80.65 9.61
N LYS A 184 40.34 81.05 9.35
CA LYS A 184 41.27 80.27 8.52
C LYS A 184 41.59 78.91 9.14
N ASP A 185 41.73 78.87 10.46
CA ASP A 185 42.00 77.65 11.21
C ASP A 185 40.77 76.73 11.25
N ALA A 186 39.57 77.29 11.36
CA ALA A 186 38.32 76.53 11.30
C ALA A 186 38.10 75.88 9.91
N ILE A 187 38.37 76.64 8.84
CA ILE A 187 38.31 76.13 7.45
C ILE A 187 39.36 75.04 7.21
N LYS A 188 40.56 75.18 7.79
CA LYS A 188 41.61 74.16 7.69
C LYS A 188 41.22 72.87 8.42
N ALA A 189 40.68 72.98 9.64
CA ALA A 189 40.20 71.84 10.42
C ALA A 189 39.06 71.08 9.71
N TYR A 190 38.11 71.82 9.11
CA TYR A 190 37.04 71.22 8.29
C TYR A 190 37.58 70.41 7.11
N ARG A 191 38.57 70.93 6.40
CA ARG A 191 39.18 70.25 5.24
C ARG A 191 39.92 68.97 5.65
N VAL A 192 40.66 69.01 6.75
CA VAL A 192 41.39 67.84 7.28
C VAL A 192 40.43 66.73 7.73
N ALA A 193 39.35 67.08 8.43
CA ALA A 193 38.34 66.09 8.85
C ALA A 193 37.65 65.40 7.66
N ARG A 194 37.49 66.09 6.53
CA ARG A 194 37.00 65.51 5.28
C ARG A 194 38.01 64.57 4.62
N GLU A 195 39.28 64.97 4.55
CA GLU A 195 40.35 64.15 3.96
C GLU A 195 40.54 62.83 4.71
N GLU A 196 40.39 62.79 6.04
CA GLU A 196 40.44 61.53 6.82
C GLU A 196 39.24 60.62 6.55
N THR A 197 38.06 61.17 6.23
CA THR A 197 36.86 60.37 5.96
C THR A 197 36.93 59.70 4.57
N ASP A 198 37.61 60.34 3.61
CA ASP A 198 37.84 59.82 2.25
C ASP A 198 38.99 58.78 2.19
N HIS A 199 39.72 58.53 3.28
CA HIS A 199 40.84 57.57 3.35
C HIS A 199 40.51 56.25 4.09
N SER A 200 39.23 55.96 4.33
CA SER A 200 38.75 54.69 4.94
C SER A 200 38.93 53.44 4.05
N GLY A 201 39.71 53.52 2.98
CA GLY A 201 40.04 52.39 2.09
C GLY A 201 41.40 51.77 2.38
N GLU A 202 41.83 51.72 3.65
CA GLU A 202 43.04 50.99 4.02
C GLU A 202 42.73 49.48 4.03
N VAL A 203 43.15 48.83 2.94
CA VAL A 203 43.06 47.40 2.67
C VAL A 203 43.80 46.63 3.77
N SER A 204 43.03 46.07 4.70
CA SER A 204 43.48 45.13 5.72
C SER A 204 43.23 43.70 5.24
N ASP A 205 44.22 42.82 5.47
CA ASP A 205 44.40 41.38 5.17
C ASP A 205 43.16 40.44 5.04
N SER A 206 41.96 40.93 5.36
CA SER A 206 40.67 40.30 5.05
C SER A 206 40.37 40.17 3.55
N ASP A 207 40.99 40.97 2.68
CA ASP A 207 40.76 40.95 1.23
C ASP A 207 41.41 39.72 0.56
N GLU A 208 42.51 39.21 1.12
CA GLU A 208 43.17 37.99 0.61
C GLU A 208 42.37 36.73 0.95
N VAL A 209 41.85 36.63 2.17
CA VAL A 209 40.96 35.50 2.54
C VAL A 209 39.63 35.59 1.81
N SER A 210 39.10 36.79 1.62
CA SER A 210 37.86 37.01 0.87
C SER A 210 38.03 36.71 -0.61
N SER A 211 39.13 37.12 -1.23
CA SER A 211 39.41 36.81 -2.65
C SER A 211 39.60 35.31 -2.89
N VAL A 212 40.30 34.58 -2.01
CA VAL A 212 40.43 33.12 -2.10
C VAL A 212 39.08 32.42 -1.95
N LEU A 213 38.23 32.90 -1.05
CA LEU A 213 36.87 32.36 -0.90
C LEU A 213 35.98 32.69 -2.10
N ILE A 214 36.09 33.90 -2.67
CA ILE A 214 35.35 34.32 -3.86
C ILE A 214 35.78 33.48 -5.07
N GLU A 215 37.08 33.31 -5.31
CA GLU A 215 37.60 32.48 -6.40
C GLU A 215 37.15 31.03 -6.25
N LYS A 216 37.09 30.51 -5.02
CA LYS A 216 36.57 29.17 -4.73
C LYS A 216 35.06 29.06 -4.99
N VAL A 217 34.29 30.08 -4.63
CA VAL A 217 32.84 30.13 -4.93
C VAL A 217 32.63 30.21 -6.44
N ASP A 218 33.39 31.02 -7.17
CA ASP A 218 33.32 31.12 -8.63
C ASP A 218 33.67 29.79 -9.30
N ALA A 219 34.71 29.10 -8.83
CA ALA A 219 35.06 27.76 -9.32
C ALA A 219 33.96 26.72 -9.04
N MET A 220 33.30 26.79 -7.87
CA MET A 220 32.16 25.92 -7.57
C MET A 220 30.95 26.22 -8.46
N LEU A 221 30.67 27.51 -8.72
CA LEU A 221 29.58 27.93 -9.61
C LEU A 221 29.83 27.48 -11.04
N GLN A 222 31.05 27.65 -11.57
CA GLN A 222 31.41 27.17 -12.91
C GLN A 222 31.30 25.65 -13.04
N ASN A 223 31.67 24.91 -11.99
CA ASN A 223 31.54 23.46 -12.00
C ASN A 223 30.07 23.01 -11.97
N LEU A 224 29.22 23.70 -11.20
CA LEU A 224 27.78 23.44 -11.18
C LEU A 224 27.12 23.81 -12.50
N GLU A 225 27.49 24.93 -13.12
CA GLU A 225 27.02 25.31 -14.45
C GLU A 225 27.36 24.24 -15.48
N LYS A 226 28.61 23.76 -15.48
CA LYS A 226 29.03 22.66 -16.35
C LYS A 226 28.28 21.35 -16.07
N GLU A 227 28.05 21.01 -14.81
CA GLU A 227 27.28 19.80 -14.45
C GLU A 227 25.83 19.92 -14.93
N ILE A 228 25.24 21.12 -14.80
CA ILE A 228 23.89 21.40 -15.32
C ILE A 228 23.86 21.27 -16.83
N ASP A 229 24.85 21.81 -17.55
CA ASP A 229 24.95 21.67 -19.01
C ASP A 229 25.11 20.20 -19.43
N ASP A 230 25.95 19.43 -18.72
CA ASP A 230 26.14 18.00 -18.97
C ASP A 230 24.86 17.20 -18.70
N VAL A 231 24.11 17.56 -17.65
CA VAL A 231 22.83 16.94 -17.31
C VAL A 231 21.76 17.35 -18.32
N ASP A 232 21.71 18.60 -18.74
CA ASP A 232 20.78 19.12 -19.73
C ASP A 232 21.03 18.48 -21.10
N ALA A 233 22.28 18.31 -21.51
CA ALA A 233 22.64 17.57 -22.71
C ALA A 233 22.20 16.10 -22.62
N LYS A 234 22.44 15.44 -21.48
CA LYS A 234 21.97 14.05 -21.25
C LYS A 234 20.46 13.92 -21.24
N ILE A 235 19.74 14.91 -20.69
CA ILE A 235 18.28 14.94 -20.70
C ILE A 235 17.82 15.20 -22.13
N GLY A 236 18.28 16.27 -22.77
CA GLY A 236 17.97 16.62 -24.15
C GLY A 236 18.19 15.45 -25.12
N ASP A 237 19.29 14.72 -25.01
CA ASP A 237 19.57 13.56 -25.86
C ASP A 237 18.66 12.36 -25.57
N ARG A 238 18.30 12.11 -24.30
CA ARG A 238 17.29 11.08 -23.97
C ARG A 238 15.90 11.46 -24.47
N TRP A 239 15.57 12.75 -24.45
CA TRP A 239 14.30 13.28 -24.96
C TRP A 239 14.29 13.47 -26.48
N ARG A 240 15.45 13.34 -27.15
CA ARG A 240 15.60 13.31 -28.62
C ARG A 240 15.25 11.95 -29.24
N VAL A 241 15.17 10.89 -28.43
CA VAL A 241 14.85 9.54 -28.92
C VAL A 241 13.41 9.44 -29.43
N PRO A 242 12.39 9.99 -28.74
CA PRO A 242 10.99 9.92 -29.18
C PRO A 242 10.61 10.97 -30.24
N ASP A 243 11.31 12.09 -30.32
CA ASP A 243 11.05 13.21 -31.24
C ASP A 243 12.33 13.47 -32.05
N ARG A 244 12.42 12.80 -33.21
CA ARG A 244 13.66 12.75 -33.98
C ARG A 244 13.75 13.87 -35.01
N ASP A 245 12.63 14.48 -35.37
CA ASP A 245 12.53 15.56 -36.34
C ASP A 245 12.40 16.97 -35.72
N HIS A 246 12.42 17.07 -34.39
CA HIS A 246 12.45 18.33 -33.61
C HIS A 246 11.21 19.19 -33.81
N ASP A 247 10.08 18.59 -34.17
CA ASP A 247 8.82 19.30 -34.41
C ASP A 247 7.98 19.48 -33.12
N GLY A 248 8.41 18.87 -32.01
CA GLY A 248 7.74 18.90 -30.71
C GLY A 248 6.55 17.94 -30.58
N LYS A 249 6.35 17.02 -31.54
CA LYS A 249 5.26 16.06 -31.60
C LYS A 249 5.77 14.66 -31.92
N VAL A 250 5.63 13.76 -30.96
CA VAL A 250 6.00 12.36 -31.14
C VAL A 250 4.98 11.65 -32.05
N THR A 251 5.42 11.22 -33.23
CA THR A 251 4.60 10.47 -34.19
C THR A 251 4.55 8.97 -33.86
N PRO A 252 3.50 8.23 -34.26
CA PRO A 252 3.39 6.80 -33.96
C PRO A 252 4.53 5.95 -34.57
N GLU A 253 5.16 6.41 -35.66
CA GLU A 253 6.32 5.75 -36.28
C GLU A 253 7.60 5.91 -35.43
N GLU A 254 7.78 7.07 -34.80
CA GLU A 254 8.89 7.34 -33.87
C GLU A 254 8.71 6.60 -32.54
N VAL A 255 7.47 6.46 -32.06
CA VAL A 255 7.15 5.60 -30.90
C VAL A 255 7.53 4.16 -31.18
N ALA A 256 7.19 3.63 -32.36
CA ALA A 256 7.53 2.27 -32.75
C ALA A 256 9.06 2.05 -32.79
N THR A 257 9.79 3.01 -33.35
CA THR A 257 11.26 3.00 -33.42
C THR A 257 11.91 3.07 -32.04
N THR A 258 11.40 3.94 -31.15
CA THR A 258 11.87 4.06 -29.76
C THR A 258 11.59 2.80 -28.96
N THR A 259 10.40 2.20 -29.15
CA THR A 259 10.03 0.94 -28.50
C THR A 259 10.93 -0.21 -28.95
N GLN A 260 11.31 -0.25 -30.22
CA GLN A 260 12.26 -1.24 -30.74
C GLN A 260 13.67 -1.03 -30.17
N TYR A 261 14.15 0.22 -30.09
CA TYR A 261 15.42 0.56 -29.45
C TYR A 261 15.45 0.16 -27.97
N LEU A 262 14.40 0.49 -27.20
CA LEU A 262 14.27 0.10 -25.79
C LEU A 262 14.22 -1.42 -25.60
N LYS A 263 13.55 -2.14 -26.50
CA LYS A 263 13.51 -3.60 -26.48
C LYS A 263 14.90 -4.22 -26.69
N ASP A 264 15.70 -3.62 -27.57
CA ASP A 264 17.05 -4.09 -27.88
C ASP A 264 18.09 -3.70 -26.80
N THR A 265 17.87 -2.61 -26.06
CA THR A 265 18.73 -2.22 -24.92
C THR A 265 18.40 -3.03 -23.67
N LEU A 266 17.12 -3.19 -23.33
CA LEU A 266 16.68 -3.96 -22.15
C LEU A 266 16.99 -5.46 -22.28
N GLY A 267 16.96 -5.99 -23.52
CA GLY A 267 17.34 -7.38 -23.81
C GLY A 267 18.83 -7.70 -23.63
N LYS A 268 19.70 -6.68 -23.52
CA LYS A 268 21.15 -6.85 -23.32
C LYS A 268 21.58 -6.62 -21.87
N GLU A 269 20.88 -5.76 -21.14
CA GLU A 269 21.21 -5.40 -19.76
C GLU A 269 20.77 -6.48 -18.75
N GLY A 270 19.75 -7.28 -19.08
CA GLY A 270 19.35 -8.44 -18.27
C GLY A 270 20.30 -9.65 -18.26
N VAL A 271 21.49 -9.55 -18.86
CA VAL A 271 22.50 -10.64 -18.90
C VAL A 271 23.78 -10.28 -18.15
N GLN A 272 24.01 -9.01 -17.78
CA GLN A 272 25.27 -8.60 -17.15
C GLN A 272 25.28 -8.62 -15.61
N ASP A 273 24.12 -8.73 -14.95
CA ASP A 273 24.05 -8.67 -13.49
C ASP A 273 24.16 -10.03 -12.77
N ASP A 274 24.15 -11.16 -13.49
CA ASP A 274 24.19 -12.50 -12.88
C ASP A 274 25.61 -13.09 -12.72
N ASP A 275 26.64 -12.53 -13.36
CA ASP A 275 28.01 -13.07 -13.32
C ASP A 275 28.91 -12.46 -12.24
N ASN A 276 28.46 -11.43 -11.50
CA ASN A 276 29.28 -10.74 -10.50
C ASN A 276 28.94 -11.06 -9.03
N LEU A 277 28.09 -12.08 -8.77
CA LEU A 277 27.71 -12.49 -7.42
C LEU A 277 28.19 -13.89 -7.00
N LEU A 278 29.24 -14.42 -7.63
CA LEU A 278 29.90 -15.65 -7.19
C LEU A 278 31.31 -15.38 -6.63
N ILE A 279 31.35 -15.41 -5.29
CA ILE A 279 32.46 -15.88 -4.45
C ILE A 279 33.64 -14.90 -4.25
N GLN A 280 33.68 -14.28 -3.06
CA GLN A 280 34.94 -14.02 -2.34
C GLN A 280 34.74 -14.50 -0.88
N PRO A 281 35.49 -15.51 -0.40
CA PRO A 281 35.45 -15.95 0.99
C PRO A 281 36.24 -14.97 1.87
N TRP A 282 35.71 -14.71 3.06
CA TRP A 282 36.32 -13.95 4.14
C TRP A 282 37.77 -14.38 4.44
N LEU A 283 38.69 -13.41 4.44
CA LEU A 283 39.94 -13.43 5.20
C LEU A 283 40.38 -12.00 5.54
#